data_AF-A0A843CY39-F1
#
_entry.id   AF-A0A843CY39-F1
#
_cell.length_a   1.000
_cell.length_b   1.000
_cell.length_c   1.000
_cell.angle_alpha   90.00
_cell.angle_beta   90.00
_cell.angle_gamma   90.00
#
_symmetry.space_group_name_H-M   'P 1'
#
loop_
_entity.id
_entity.type
_entity.pdbx_description
1 polymer ?
#
loop_
_entity_poly.entity_id
_entity_poly.type
_entity_poly.pdbx_seq_one_letter_code
_entity_poly.pdbx_strand_id
1 'polypeptide(L)'
;MPEMKGFDEISAEDKERLTLTGINTENMEGRSGSFLLVNDHVYHAGSAAEGIETLMIEQALEKYEWLKDYFWNIVPADKDEYTKYVAERPQRGYVIIAHKGAKATFPLQSCMFLQGDTIQAVHNIVIAEEGSEIHLIAGCASSMDTKVGAHYGVNEIYVGKNAKVTSTMIHTWGEEVEVFPRTCT
;
A
#
# COMPACT_ATOMS: atom_id res chain seq x y z
N MET A 1 -6.35 18.80 0.07
CA MET A 1 -6.18 17.43 0.60
C MET A 1 -6.52 16.47 -0.53
N PRO A 2 -5.85 15.31 -0.64
CA PRO A 2 -6.17 14.31 -1.66
C PRO A 2 -7.64 13.88 -1.55
N GLU A 3 -8.34 13.75 -2.68
CA GLU A 3 -9.72 13.23 -2.71
C GLU A 3 -9.71 11.71 -2.47
N MET A 4 -10.44 11.23 -1.46
CA MET A 4 -10.59 9.80 -1.19
C MET A 4 -11.64 9.15 -2.09
N LYS A 5 -11.27 8.88 -3.35
CA LYS A 5 -12.13 8.21 -4.33
C LYS A 5 -12.23 6.71 -4.07
N GLY A 6 -13.32 6.11 -4.54
CA GLY A 6 -13.54 4.66 -4.54
C GLY A 6 -14.18 4.10 -3.28
N PHE A 7 -14.03 4.73 -2.12
CA PHE A 7 -14.69 4.26 -0.91
C PHE A 7 -16.22 4.26 -1.04
N ASP A 8 -16.80 5.23 -1.76
CA ASP A 8 -18.26 5.27 -2.01
C ASP A 8 -18.80 4.10 -2.85
N GLU A 9 -17.92 3.37 -3.54
CA GLU A 9 -18.26 2.16 -4.30
C GLU A 9 -18.20 0.89 -3.44
N ILE A 10 -17.68 0.98 -2.22
CA ILE A 10 -17.59 -0.12 -1.25
C ILE A 10 -18.88 -0.18 -0.43
N SER A 11 -19.43 -1.38 -0.27
CA SER A 11 -20.65 -1.61 0.52
C SER A 11 -20.49 -1.13 1.97
N ALA A 12 -21.60 -0.77 2.63
CA ALA A 12 -21.54 -0.29 4.02
C ALA A 12 -20.94 -1.35 4.98
N GLU A 13 -21.27 -2.62 4.76
CA GLU A 13 -20.75 -3.75 5.55
C GLU A 13 -19.23 -3.91 5.35
N ASP A 14 -18.75 -3.78 4.11
CA ASP A 14 -17.32 -3.85 3.80
C ASP A 14 -16.57 -2.61 4.29
N LYS A 15 -17.19 -1.42 4.30
CA LYS A 15 -16.61 -0.23 4.94
C LYS A 15 -16.42 -0.46 6.44
N GLU A 16 -17.43 -0.98 7.14
CA GLU A 16 -17.32 -1.32 8.56
C GLU A 16 -16.17 -2.31 8.80
N ARG A 17 -16.08 -3.36 7.97
CA ARG A 17 -14.98 -4.32 8.00
C ARG A 17 -13.61 -3.66 7.79
N LEU A 18 -13.50 -2.69 6.87
CA LEU A 18 -12.27 -1.92 6.65
C LEU A 18 -11.89 -1.07 7.85
N THR A 19 -12.85 -0.49 8.58
CA THR A 19 -12.54 0.29 9.80
C THR A 19 -11.87 -0.56 10.89
N LEU A 20 -12.17 -1.86 10.96
CA LEU A 20 -11.49 -2.80 11.86
C LEU A 20 -9.99 -2.94 11.56
N THR A 21 -9.57 -2.60 10.33
CA THR A 21 -8.17 -2.58 9.90
C THR A 21 -7.47 -1.23 10.10
N GLY A 22 -8.13 -0.28 10.77
CA GLY A 22 -7.58 1.05 11.03
C GLY A 22 -7.67 2.03 9.85
N ILE A 23 -8.42 1.68 8.81
CA ILE A 23 -8.67 2.57 7.66
C ILE A 23 -9.84 3.51 7.98
N ASN A 24 -9.62 4.81 7.78
CA ASN A 24 -10.71 5.78 7.74
C ASN A 24 -11.29 5.76 6.31
N THR A 25 -12.57 5.45 6.15
CA THR A 25 -13.25 5.33 4.84
C THR A 25 -14.04 6.58 4.46
N GLU A 26 -14.25 7.49 5.40
CA GLU A 26 -15.17 8.63 5.25
C GLU A 26 -14.44 9.90 4.85
N ASN A 27 -13.27 10.15 5.44
CA ASN A 27 -12.50 11.37 5.20
C ASN A 27 -11.01 11.21 5.60
N MET A 28 -10.25 12.26 5.36
CA MET A 28 -8.81 12.33 5.69
C MET A 28 -8.52 12.78 7.13
N GLU A 29 -9.51 12.82 8.03
CA GLU A 29 -9.29 13.22 9.42
C GLU A 29 -8.30 12.27 10.11
N GLY A 30 -7.26 12.83 10.72
CA GLY A 30 -6.18 12.07 11.33
C GLY A 30 -5.35 11.27 10.33
N ARG A 31 -5.33 11.63 9.04
CA ARG A 31 -4.51 11.02 8.00
C ARG A 31 -3.71 12.06 7.22
N SER A 32 -2.44 11.75 6.94
CA SER A 32 -1.58 12.58 6.12
C SER A 32 -1.57 12.18 4.65
N GLY A 33 -2.01 10.96 4.32
CA GLY A 33 -2.14 10.48 2.94
C GLY A 33 -3.01 9.22 2.89
N SER A 34 -3.51 8.88 1.71
CA SER A 34 -4.36 7.71 1.50
C SER A 34 -4.04 7.04 0.16
N PHE A 35 -4.11 5.71 0.18
CA PHE A 35 -4.06 4.86 -1.01
C PHE A 35 -5.18 3.82 -0.92
N LEU A 36 -5.89 3.57 -2.03
CA LEU A 36 -6.91 2.54 -2.13
C LEU A 36 -6.70 1.71 -3.39
N LEU A 37 -6.46 0.42 -3.20
CA LEU A 37 -6.44 -0.62 -4.23
C LEU A 37 -7.55 -1.62 -3.95
N VAL A 38 -8.44 -1.82 -4.92
CA VAL A 38 -9.46 -2.87 -4.88
C VAL A 38 -9.15 -3.84 -6.01
N ASN A 39 -8.91 -5.12 -5.67
CA ASN A 39 -8.38 -6.11 -6.61
C ASN A 39 -7.11 -5.61 -7.31
N ASP A 40 -7.21 -5.26 -8.59
CA ASP A 40 -6.15 -4.71 -9.43
C ASP A 40 -6.40 -3.25 -9.85
N HIS A 41 -7.42 -2.59 -9.29
CA HIS A 41 -7.78 -1.22 -9.62
C HIS A 41 -7.41 -0.23 -8.50
N VAL A 42 -6.55 0.73 -8.83
CA VAL A 42 -6.18 1.81 -7.91
C VAL A 42 -7.17 2.96 -8.05
N TYR A 43 -8.00 3.15 -7.02
CA TYR A 43 -9.00 4.23 -6.99
C TYR A 43 -8.41 5.59 -6.63
N HIS A 44 -7.43 5.59 -5.73
CA HIS A 44 -6.80 6.81 -5.27
C HIS A 44 -5.39 6.55 -4.72
N ALA A 45 -4.50 7.52 -4.93
CA ALA A 45 -3.21 7.65 -4.27
C ALA A 45 -2.93 9.14 -4.05
N GLY A 46 -2.54 9.53 -2.83
CA GLY A 46 -2.11 10.90 -2.58
C GLY A 46 -1.75 11.19 -1.14
N SER A 47 -0.95 12.24 -0.95
CA SER A 47 -0.53 12.76 0.35
C SER A 47 -0.84 14.25 0.46
N ALA A 48 -1.27 14.68 1.64
CA ALA A 48 -1.41 16.08 2.04
C ALA A 48 -0.18 16.60 2.82
N ALA A 49 0.72 15.72 3.23
CA ALA A 49 1.90 16.09 4.01
C ALA A 49 3.01 16.66 3.11
N GLU A 50 3.56 17.80 3.52
CA GLU A 50 4.65 18.47 2.81
C GLU A 50 5.89 17.57 2.74
N GLY A 51 6.49 17.48 1.55
CA GLY A 51 7.66 16.64 1.31
C GLY A 51 7.38 15.13 1.33
N ILE A 52 6.11 14.70 1.32
CA ILE A 52 5.75 13.28 1.25
C ILE A 52 4.84 13.05 0.05
N GLU A 53 5.24 12.13 -0.82
CA GLU A 53 4.47 11.69 -1.98
C GLU A 53 3.87 10.30 -1.74
N THR A 54 2.66 10.09 -2.23
CA THR A 54 2.03 8.77 -2.35
C THR A 54 1.51 8.66 -3.77
N LEU A 55 2.08 7.74 -4.54
CA LEU A 55 1.82 7.57 -5.96
C LEU A 55 1.45 6.11 -6.25
N MET A 56 0.77 5.88 -7.37
CA MET A 56 0.64 4.54 -7.93
C MET A 56 2.02 4.10 -8.44
N ILE A 57 2.38 2.82 -8.25
CA ILE A 57 3.72 2.34 -8.64
C ILE A 57 4.02 2.56 -10.13
N GLU A 58 3.04 2.38 -11.02
CA GLU A 58 3.19 2.65 -12.45
C GLU A 58 3.54 4.12 -12.72
N GLN A 59 2.77 5.04 -12.12
CA GLN A 59 3.00 6.47 -12.26
C GLN A 59 4.35 6.90 -11.69
N ALA A 60 4.76 6.31 -10.58
CA ALA A 60 6.05 6.61 -9.95
C ALA A 60 7.23 6.13 -10.81
N LEU A 61 7.13 4.93 -11.40
CA LEU A 61 8.14 4.38 -12.30
C LEU A 61 8.28 5.18 -13.61
N GLU A 62 7.18 5.77 -14.09
CA GLU A 62 7.21 6.69 -15.24
C GLU A 62 7.79 8.05 -14.87
N LYS A 63 7.44 8.58 -13.69
CA LYS A 63 7.84 9.91 -13.22
C LYS A 63 9.31 9.98 -12.80
N TYR A 64 9.82 8.91 -12.18
CA TYR A 64 11.12 8.88 -11.54
C TYR A 64 11.99 7.77 -12.13
N GLU A 65 12.87 8.14 -13.07
CA GLU A 65 13.78 7.17 -13.70
C GLU A 65 14.69 6.47 -12.68
N TRP A 66 15.11 7.18 -11.64
CA TRP A 66 15.94 6.66 -10.55
C TRP A 66 15.23 5.59 -9.70
N LEU A 67 13.89 5.48 -9.76
CA LEU A 67 13.14 4.48 -8.99
C LEU A 67 13.44 3.06 -9.46
N LYS A 68 13.96 2.88 -10.68
CA LYS A 68 14.41 1.59 -11.20
C LYS A 68 15.49 0.94 -10.32
N ASP A 69 16.28 1.73 -9.61
CA ASP A 69 17.32 1.23 -8.69
C ASP A 69 16.72 0.68 -7.38
N TYR A 70 15.43 0.94 -7.12
CA TYR A 70 14.70 0.53 -5.92
C TYR A 70 13.63 -0.55 -6.21
N PHE A 71 13.31 -0.79 -7.48
CA PHE A 71 12.23 -1.66 -7.90
C PHE A 71 12.73 -3.10 -8.10
N TRP A 72 12.21 -4.05 -7.31
CA TRP A 72 12.67 -5.45 -7.25
C TRP A 72 14.16 -5.59 -6.88
N ASN A 73 14.64 -4.71 -5.99
CA ASN A 73 16.06 -4.67 -5.62
C ASN A 73 16.34 -5.42 -4.30
N ILE A 74 15.64 -5.09 -3.20
CA ILE A 74 15.81 -5.83 -1.94
C ILE A 74 15.07 -7.18 -2.01
N VAL A 75 13.89 -7.21 -2.64
CA VAL A 75 13.17 -8.46 -2.90
C VAL A 75 13.41 -8.86 -4.34
N PRO A 76 14.15 -9.95 -4.62
CA PRO A 76 14.32 -10.42 -6.00
C PRO A 76 12.99 -10.89 -6.60
N ALA A 77 12.78 -10.54 -7.87
CA ALA A 77 11.58 -10.93 -8.63
C ALA A 77 11.42 -12.45 -8.79
N ASP A 78 12.49 -13.22 -8.66
CA ASP A 78 12.53 -14.67 -8.82
C ASP A 78 12.75 -15.43 -7.51
N LYS A 79 12.59 -14.76 -6.36
CA LYS A 79 12.83 -15.34 -5.03
C LYS A 79 12.01 -16.61 -4.76
N ASP A 80 10.77 -16.64 -5.22
CA ASP A 80 9.84 -17.76 -5.12
C ASP A 80 8.69 -17.64 -6.12
N GLU A 81 7.75 -18.59 -6.10
CA GLU A 81 6.60 -18.61 -7.01
C GLU A 81 5.69 -17.38 -6.87
N TYR A 82 5.56 -16.80 -5.66
CA TYR A 82 4.68 -15.65 -5.40
C TYR A 82 5.31 -14.35 -5.91
N THR A 83 6.59 -14.11 -5.62
CA THR A 83 7.34 -12.96 -6.14
C THR A 83 7.39 -12.97 -7.67
N LYS A 84 7.63 -14.14 -8.27
CA LYS A 84 7.58 -14.32 -9.71
C LYS A 84 6.20 -14.00 -10.29
N TYR A 85 5.14 -14.50 -9.65
CA TYR A 85 3.76 -14.23 -10.06
C TYR A 85 3.42 -12.73 -10.06
N VAL A 86 3.88 -11.99 -9.04
CA VAL A 86 3.69 -10.54 -8.93
C VAL A 86 4.52 -9.80 -10.00
N ALA A 87 5.75 -10.23 -10.27
CA ALA A 87 6.63 -9.61 -11.26
C ALA A 87 6.14 -9.76 -12.71
N GLU A 88 5.45 -10.87 -13.03
CA GLU A 88 4.93 -11.17 -14.38
C GLU A 88 3.62 -10.42 -14.72
N ARG A 89 3.07 -9.62 -13.79
CA ARG A 89 1.80 -8.90 -13.95
C ARG A 89 1.97 -7.38 -14.08
N PRO A 90 0.94 -6.67 -14.56
CA PRO A 90 0.88 -5.23 -14.41
C PRO A 90 1.10 -4.86 -12.94
N GLN A 91 2.04 -3.96 -12.68
CA GLN A 91 2.42 -3.63 -11.32
C GLN A 91 1.30 -2.81 -10.67
N ARG A 92 0.84 -3.24 -9.50
CA ARG A 92 -0.17 -2.57 -8.70
C ARG A 92 0.38 -2.37 -7.30
N GLY A 93 0.03 -1.27 -6.68
CA GLY A 93 0.55 -0.89 -5.36
C GLY A 93 0.98 0.56 -5.33
N TYR A 94 1.61 0.93 -4.23
CA TYR A 94 2.02 2.31 -3.99
C TYR A 94 3.53 2.49 -4.01
N VAL A 95 3.93 3.72 -4.29
CA VAL A 95 5.25 4.24 -3.98
C VAL A 95 5.07 5.41 -3.03
N ILE A 96 5.64 5.31 -1.83
CA ILE A 96 5.66 6.38 -0.84
C ILE A 96 7.09 6.91 -0.75
N ILE A 97 7.28 8.20 -1.02
CA ILE A 97 8.58 8.87 -0.93
C ILE A 97 8.46 9.95 0.14
N ALA A 98 9.18 9.81 1.24
CA ALA A 98 9.37 10.86 2.22
C ALA A 98 10.72 11.52 1.96
N HIS A 99 10.68 12.72 1.39
CA HIS A 99 11.87 13.49 1.04
C HIS A 99 12.69 13.89 2.27
N LYS A 100 13.95 14.28 2.05
CA LYS A 100 14.90 14.61 3.11
C LYS A 100 14.31 15.55 4.16
N GLY A 101 14.31 15.10 5.42
CA GLY A 101 13.78 15.85 6.57
C GLY A 101 12.25 15.98 6.64
N ALA A 102 11.50 15.44 5.68
CA ALA A 102 10.04 15.50 5.69
C ALA A 102 9.45 14.68 6.85
N LYS A 103 8.42 15.22 7.49
CA LYS A 103 7.77 14.58 8.64
C LYS A 103 6.27 14.58 8.50
N ALA A 104 5.65 13.41 8.64
CA ALA A 104 4.20 13.29 8.70
C ALA A 104 3.72 13.47 10.16
N THR A 105 2.83 14.45 10.39
CA THR A 105 2.19 14.62 11.70
C THR A 105 1.19 13.50 12.01
N PHE A 106 0.48 13.04 10.99
CA PHE A 106 -0.48 11.94 11.06
C PHE A 106 0.00 10.77 10.20
N PRO A 107 -0.50 9.54 10.43
CA PRO A 107 -0.15 8.41 9.59
C PRO A 107 -0.67 8.57 8.16
N LEU A 108 0.06 8.02 7.20
CA LEU A 108 -0.46 7.71 5.88
C LEU A 108 -1.19 6.37 5.95
N GLN A 109 -2.36 6.26 5.34
CA GLN A 109 -3.07 4.99 5.25
C GLN A 109 -2.96 4.38 3.85
N SER A 110 -2.93 3.06 3.79
CA SER A 110 -3.02 2.29 2.55
C SER A 110 -4.02 1.15 2.75
N CYS A 111 -4.95 1.02 1.83
CA CYS A 111 -5.98 0.00 1.84
C CYS A 111 -5.80 -0.92 0.63
N MET A 112 -5.68 -2.21 0.90
CA MET A 112 -5.70 -3.27 -0.11
C MET A 112 -6.93 -4.14 0.15
N PHE A 113 -7.91 -4.02 -0.72
CA PHE A 113 -9.20 -4.66 -0.57
C PHE A 113 -9.39 -5.73 -1.66
N LEU A 114 -9.65 -6.97 -1.24
CA LEU A 114 -9.88 -8.10 -2.13
C LEU A 114 -11.39 -8.36 -2.27
N GLN A 115 -11.90 -8.41 -3.49
CA GLN A 115 -13.30 -8.71 -3.79
C GLN A 115 -13.40 -9.84 -4.82
N GLY A 116 -14.18 -10.87 -4.48
CA GLY A 116 -14.42 -12.04 -5.32
C GLY A 116 -13.24 -13.02 -5.32
N ASP A 117 -13.37 -14.08 -6.11
CA ASP A 117 -12.42 -15.18 -6.15
C ASP A 117 -11.23 -14.84 -7.07
N THR A 118 -10.31 -14.02 -6.57
CA THR A 118 -9.14 -13.57 -7.33
C THR A 118 -7.84 -13.61 -6.52
N ILE A 119 -6.72 -13.51 -7.24
CA ILE A 119 -5.39 -13.31 -6.65
C ILE A 119 -5.02 -11.84 -6.79
N GLN A 120 -4.96 -11.13 -5.66
CA GLN A 120 -4.46 -9.76 -5.60
C GLN A 120 -2.94 -9.77 -5.49
N ALA A 121 -2.27 -9.28 -6.53
CA ALA A 121 -0.82 -9.13 -6.60
C ALA A 121 -0.45 -7.66 -6.39
N VAL A 122 0.36 -7.36 -5.37
CA VAL A 122 0.74 -6.00 -4.99
C VAL A 122 2.24 -5.89 -4.80
N HIS A 123 2.82 -4.81 -5.32
CA HIS A 123 4.19 -4.40 -5.12
C HIS A 123 4.22 -2.96 -4.61
N ASN A 124 4.70 -2.80 -3.39
CA ASN A 124 4.82 -1.51 -2.71
C ASN A 124 6.28 -1.16 -2.46
N ILE A 125 6.61 0.12 -2.66
CA ILE A 125 7.92 0.68 -2.32
C ILE A 125 7.73 1.84 -1.35
N VAL A 126 8.53 1.88 -0.30
CA VAL A 126 8.63 3.00 0.64
C VAL A 126 10.06 3.48 0.65
N ILE A 127 10.27 4.77 0.42
CA ILE A 127 11.59 5.41 0.47
C ILE A 127 11.52 6.53 1.48
N ALA A 128 12.22 6.37 2.59
CA ALA A 128 12.38 7.38 3.63
C ALA A 128 13.79 7.97 3.54
N GLU A 129 13.92 9.16 2.96
CA GLU A 129 15.21 9.82 2.79
C GLU A 129 15.80 10.31 4.13
N GLU A 130 17.05 10.77 4.09
CA GLU A 130 17.79 11.18 5.29
C GLU A 130 16.96 12.10 6.22
N GLY A 131 16.84 11.71 7.49
CA GLY A 131 16.16 12.48 8.52
C GLY A 131 14.62 12.58 8.38
N SER A 132 14.00 11.88 7.44
CA SER A 132 12.54 11.86 7.31
C SER A 132 11.86 11.04 8.40
N GLU A 133 10.60 11.33 8.72
CA GLU A 133 9.82 10.58 9.72
C GLU A 133 8.39 10.34 9.26
N ILE A 134 8.02 9.08 9.04
CA ILE A 134 6.68 8.68 8.58
C ILE A 134 6.10 7.54 9.39
N HIS A 135 4.77 7.52 9.49
CA HIS A 135 3.99 6.41 10.03
C HIS A 135 3.02 5.91 8.97
N LEU A 136 3.07 4.63 8.67
CA LEU A 136 2.19 3.94 7.72
C LEU A 136 1.20 3.07 8.48
N ILE A 137 -0.08 3.14 8.11
CA ILE A 137 -1.12 2.20 8.50
C ILE A 137 -1.57 1.47 7.23
N ALA A 138 -1.27 0.18 7.14
CA ALA A 138 -1.73 -0.69 6.08
C ALA A 138 -2.91 -1.53 6.59
N GLY A 139 -4.08 -1.33 6.00
CA GLY A 139 -5.27 -2.16 6.24
C GLY A 139 -5.50 -3.06 5.04
N CYS A 140 -5.42 -4.38 5.26
CA CYS A 140 -5.72 -5.35 4.22
C CYS A 140 -6.92 -6.18 4.61
N ALA A 141 -7.92 -6.25 3.74
CA ALA A 141 -9.13 -7.03 3.99
C ALA A 141 -9.67 -7.64 2.71
N SER A 142 -10.43 -8.72 2.87
CA SER A 142 -11.34 -9.18 1.82
C SER A 142 -12.76 -8.69 2.10
N SER A 143 -13.59 -8.59 1.07
CA SER A 143 -15.03 -8.39 1.23
C SER A 143 -15.66 -9.53 2.03
N MET A 144 -16.77 -9.24 2.71
CA MET A 144 -17.56 -10.22 3.45
C MET A 144 -18.02 -11.40 2.59
N ASP A 145 -18.31 -11.14 1.32
CA ASP A 145 -18.72 -12.15 0.34
C ASP A 145 -17.54 -12.94 -0.24
N THR A 146 -16.30 -12.50 -0.01
CA THR A 146 -15.10 -13.19 -0.50
C THR A 146 -14.70 -14.29 0.48
N LYS A 147 -14.98 -15.54 0.10
CA LYS A 147 -14.61 -16.72 0.90
C LYS A 147 -13.25 -17.29 0.53
N VAL A 148 -12.93 -17.30 -0.77
CA VAL A 148 -11.70 -17.86 -1.34
C VAL A 148 -10.95 -16.75 -2.06
N GLY A 149 -9.62 -16.80 -2.02
CA GLY A 149 -8.78 -15.88 -2.79
C GLY A 149 -7.34 -15.91 -2.30
N ALA A 150 -6.48 -15.10 -2.89
CA ALA A 150 -5.13 -14.94 -2.39
C ALA A 150 -4.62 -13.50 -2.46
N HIS A 151 -3.76 -13.14 -1.52
CA HIS A 151 -3.05 -11.87 -1.50
C HIS A 151 -1.54 -12.11 -1.54
N TYR A 152 -0.90 -11.74 -2.65
CA TYR A 152 0.54 -11.80 -2.84
C TYR A 152 1.10 -10.38 -2.73
N GLY A 153 1.78 -10.10 -1.63
CA GLY A 153 2.26 -8.75 -1.31
C GLY A 153 3.77 -8.68 -1.26
N VAL A 154 4.37 -7.78 -2.05
CA VAL A 154 5.80 -7.44 -2.00
C VAL A 154 5.93 -6.02 -1.44
N ASN A 155 6.75 -5.84 -0.41
CA ASN A 155 7.01 -4.54 0.21
C ASN A 155 8.52 -4.32 0.36
N GLU A 156 9.04 -3.29 -0.30
CA GLU A 156 10.45 -2.87 -0.21
C GLU A 156 10.54 -1.53 0.51
N ILE A 157 11.19 -1.48 1.67
CA ILE A 157 11.20 -0.31 2.55
C ILE A 157 12.63 0.20 2.75
N TYR A 158 13.00 1.27 2.07
CA TYR A 158 14.32 1.86 2.13
C TYR A 158 14.37 2.94 3.21
N VAL A 159 15.18 2.73 4.26
CA VAL A 159 15.32 3.66 5.39
C VAL A 159 16.68 4.35 5.34
N GLY A 160 16.66 5.63 4.99
CA GLY A 160 17.83 6.49 4.92
C GLY A 160 18.43 6.81 6.30
N LYS A 161 19.61 7.43 6.28
CA LYS A 161 20.32 7.81 7.51
C LYS A 161 19.44 8.71 8.40
N ASN A 162 19.35 8.38 9.70
CA ASN A 162 18.52 9.11 10.67
C ASN A 162 17.02 9.22 10.29
N ALA A 163 16.57 8.49 9.26
CA ALA A 163 15.16 8.42 8.93
C ALA A 163 14.45 7.45 9.89
N LYS A 164 13.14 7.62 10.03
CA LYS A 164 12.31 6.76 10.86
C LYS A 164 11.03 6.40 10.13
N VAL A 165 10.79 5.10 10.02
CA VAL A 165 9.56 4.54 9.46
C VAL A 165 8.89 3.71 10.55
N THR A 166 7.67 4.08 10.90
CA THR A 166 6.77 3.22 11.69
C THR A 166 5.80 2.57 10.71
N SER A 167 5.70 1.24 10.71
CA SER A 167 4.73 0.52 9.88
C SER A 167 3.80 -0.31 10.76
N THR A 168 2.50 -0.04 10.65
CA THR A 168 1.43 -0.77 11.33
C THR A 168 0.59 -1.46 10.26
N MET A 169 0.44 -2.78 10.35
CA MET A 169 -0.31 -3.57 9.38
C MET A 169 -1.38 -4.38 10.10
N ILE A 170 -2.64 -4.25 9.67
CA ILE A 170 -3.80 -4.89 10.29
C ILE A 170 -4.58 -5.65 9.19
N HIS A 171 -4.82 -6.93 9.43
CA HIS A 171 -5.37 -7.86 8.44
C HIS A 171 -6.73 -8.40 8.88
N THR A 172 -7.70 -8.39 7.96
CA THR A 172 -9.05 -8.95 8.17
C THR A 172 -9.50 -9.72 6.92
N TRP A 173 -9.14 -11.00 6.85
CA TRP A 173 -9.37 -11.85 5.68
C TRP A 173 -10.56 -12.80 5.84
N GLY A 174 -11.07 -13.30 4.71
CA GLY A 174 -12.04 -14.39 4.64
C GLY A 174 -11.42 -15.72 5.06
N GLU A 175 -12.27 -16.71 5.33
CA GLU A 175 -11.86 -17.99 5.94
C GLU A 175 -10.83 -18.78 5.10
N GLU A 176 -10.99 -18.78 3.77
CA GLU A 176 -10.13 -19.51 2.84
C GLU A 176 -9.29 -18.56 1.96
N VAL A 177 -9.00 -17.34 2.47
CA VAL A 177 -8.10 -16.40 1.80
C VAL A 177 -6.66 -16.66 2.24
N GLU A 178 -5.79 -16.98 1.27
CA GLU A 178 -4.37 -17.21 1.52
C GLU A 178 -3.55 -15.92 1.39
N VAL A 179 -2.56 -15.71 2.26
CA VAL A 179 -1.80 -14.45 2.33
C VAL A 179 -0.30 -14.73 2.34
N PHE A 180 0.42 -14.24 1.32
CA PHE A 180 1.84 -14.49 1.12
C PHE A 180 2.63 -13.19 1.00
N PRO A 181 2.97 -12.53 2.14
CA PRO A 181 3.74 -11.30 2.13
C PRO A 181 5.25 -11.58 2.05
N ARG A 182 5.98 -10.71 1.32
CA ARG A 182 7.44 -10.57 1.36
C ARG A 182 7.75 -9.11 1.64
N THR A 183 8.26 -8.83 2.84
CA THR A 183 8.66 -7.49 3.25
C THR A 183 10.14 -7.49 3.56
N CYS A 184 10.90 -6.53 3.01
CA CYS A 184 12.30 -6.32 3.33
C CYS A 184 12.62 -4.83 3.52
N THR A 185 13.60 -4.55 4.37
CA THR A 185 14.04 -3.20 4.78
C THR A 185 15.54 -3.03 4.60
#